data_AF-D2VM22-F1
#
_entry.id   AF-D2VM22-F1
#
_cell.length_a   1.000
_cell.length_b   1.000
_cell.length_c   1.000
_cell.angle_alpha   90.00
_cell.angle_beta   90.00
_cell.angle_gamma   90.00
#
_symmetry.space_group_name_H-M   'P 1'
#
loop_
_entity.id
_entity.type
_entity.pdbx_description
1 polymer ?
#
loop_
_entity_poly.entity_id
_entity_poly.type
_entity_poly.pdbx_seq_one_letter_code
_entity_poly.pdbx_strand_id
1 'polypeptide(L)'
;MCIDTFPKIPYSDENKRNRNALHWGQRKLLLSEIEFLTEYSHDGDVVIYAGAAPGSHLVYLAEVLFPNLKFMLVDPNKFNKDLYHVRNVTIMESYFTDEIAMEIKKIRNIESGNNLLFISDIRTADPLVMDPEQNEKCITEDLTLQKGWLEILLPRFSMLKFRLPFTEGKIKYFRGDIYLPVWGRKWTTECRLVIKEEDIKDSNQIEYDNLSYSDQLFYFNNITRFENIYPHDICSDGVDNW
;
A
#
# COMPACT_ATOMS: atom_id res chain seq x y z
N MET A 1 3.34 -12.70 -4.00
CA MET A 1 4.60 -13.45 -3.74
C MET A 1 4.76 -13.65 -2.23
N CYS A 2 5.12 -14.86 -1.78
CA CYS A 2 5.33 -15.17 -0.35
C CYS A 2 6.79 -14.86 0.04
N ILE A 3 7.01 -13.88 0.91
CA ILE A 3 8.36 -13.47 1.35
C ILE A 3 9.00 -14.43 2.34
N ASP A 4 8.25 -15.39 2.91
CA ASP A 4 8.71 -16.25 4.01
C ASP A 4 10.01 -17.03 3.68
N THR A 5 10.28 -17.25 2.39
CA THR A 5 11.46 -17.97 1.89
C THR A 5 12.62 -17.05 1.49
N PHE A 6 12.46 -15.73 1.61
CA PHE A 6 13.47 -14.78 1.18
C PHE A 6 14.71 -14.87 2.09
N PRO A 7 15.93 -14.67 1.52
CA PRO A 7 17.13 -14.53 2.32
C PRO A 7 17.02 -13.35 3.29
N LYS A 8 17.81 -13.38 4.36
CA LYS A 8 17.75 -12.42 5.48
C LYS A 8 19.13 -11.82 5.72
N ILE A 9 19.17 -10.52 5.99
CA ILE A 9 20.31 -9.87 6.67
C ILE A 9 19.76 -9.02 7.81
N PRO A 10 20.40 -9.01 8.99
CA PRO A 10 19.94 -8.21 10.12
C PRO A 10 19.76 -6.74 9.74
N TYR A 11 18.58 -6.20 10.01
CA TYR A 11 18.29 -4.79 9.85
C TYR A 11 19.17 -3.98 10.82
N SER A 12 19.98 -3.05 10.30
CA SER A 12 20.83 -2.19 11.15
C SER A 12 21.02 -0.79 10.59
N ASP A 13 21.16 0.19 11.49
CA ASP A 13 21.42 1.59 11.14
C ASP A 13 22.82 1.79 10.54
N GLU A 14 23.79 0.99 10.96
CA GLU A 14 25.17 1.03 10.45
C GLU A 14 25.21 0.72 8.94
N ASN A 15 24.39 -0.24 8.51
CA ASN A 15 24.29 -0.64 7.11
C ASN A 15 23.56 0.38 6.21
N LYS A 16 22.96 1.45 6.76
CA LYS A 16 22.29 2.50 5.97
C LYS A 16 23.27 3.44 5.23
N ARG A 17 24.52 3.53 5.67
CA ARG A 17 25.44 4.63 5.32
C ARG A 17 26.13 4.54 3.95
N ASN A 18 26.08 3.41 3.24
CA ASN A 18 27.07 3.15 2.18
C ASN A 18 26.57 2.93 0.75
N ARG A 19 25.31 3.22 0.37
CA ARG A 19 24.89 2.95 -1.02
C ARG A 19 23.86 3.94 -1.58
N ASN A 20 24.15 4.51 -2.75
CA ASN A 20 23.23 5.36 -3.52
C ASN A 20 22.11 4.50 -4.12
N ALA A 21 20.85 4.74 -3.75
CA ALA A 21 19.73 4.39 -4.64
C ALA A 21 18.74 5.52 -4.61
N LEU A 22 18.29 5.87 -5.81
CA LEU A 22 17.28 6.87 -6.04
C LEU A 22 15.97 6.42 -5.39
N HIS A 23 15.45 7.22 -4.46
CA HIS A 23 14.14 7.02 -3.85
C HIS A 23 13.11 7.91 -4.55
N TRP A 24 12.12 7.29 -5.21
CA TRP A 24 11.04 8.00 -5.91
C TRP A 24 9.70 7.61 -5.29
N GLY A 25 9.35 8.24 -4.17
CA GLY A 25 8.17 7.88 -3.38
C GLY A 25 6.86 7.86 -4.18
N GLN A 26 6.62 8.86 -5.02
CA GLN A 26 5.42 8.95 -5.87
C GLN A 26 5.41 7.86 -6.96
N ARG A 27 6.58 7.54 -7.55
CA ARG A 27 6.71 6.46 -8.53
C ARG A 27 6.47 5.09 -7.91
N LYS A 28 6.95 4.87 -6.68
CA LYS A 28 6.69 3.64 -5.91
C LYS A 28 5.19 3.40 -5.74
N LEU A 29 4.46 4.44 -5.31
CA LEU A 29 3.00 4.38 -5.13
C LEU A 29 2.30 4.05 -6.46
N LEU A 30 2.55 4.88 -7.48
CA LEU A 30 1.91 4.75 -8.79
C LEU A 30 2.12 3.36 -9.41
N LEU A 31 3.33 2.79 -9.32
CA LEU A 31 3.60 1.47 -9.90
C LEU A 31 2.85 0.35 -9.19
N SER A 32 2.80 0.35 -7.85
CA SER A 32 2.04 -0.65 -7.11
C SER A 32 0.53 -0.56 -7.36
N GLU A 33 0.01 0.66 -7.55
CA GLU A 33 -1.40 0.90 -7.88
C GLU A 33 -1.72 0.45 -9.31
N ILE A 34 -0.84 0.72 -10.28
CA ILE A 34 -0.98 0.22 -11.65
C ILE A 34 -0.97 -1.31 -11.66
N GLU A 35 -0.01 -1.95 -11.00
CA GLU A 35 0.08 -3.41 -10.89
C GLU A 35 -1.22 -3.99 -10.32
N PHE A 36 -1.67 -3.48 -9.17
CA PHE A 36 -2.90 -3.92 -8.52
C PHE A 36 -4.15 -3.73 -9.38
N LEU A 37 -4.34 -2.55 -9.96
CA LEU A 37 -5.54 -2.24 -10.74
C LEU A 37 -5.54 -2.99 -12.08
N THR A 38 -4.39 -3.15 -12.73
CA THR A 38 -4.29 -3.95 -13.95
C THR A 38 -4.61 -5.42 -13.69
N GLU A 39 -4.18 -5.98 -12.55
CA GLU A 39 -4.41 -7.39 -12.25
C GLU A 39 -5.84 -7.67 -11.78
N TYR A 40 -6.43 -6.77 -10.98
CA TYR A 40 -7.65 -7.09 -10.24
C TYR A 40 -8.87 -6.24 -10.55
N SER A 41 -8.76 -5.16 -11.33
CA SER A 41 -9.92 -4.32 -11.65
C SER A 41 -10.58 -4.72 -12.97
N HIS A 42 -11.87 -4.43 -13.09
CA HIS A 42 -12.67 -4.55 -14.30
C HIS A 42 -13.40 -3.24 -14.57
N ASP A 43 -13.76 -2.99 -15.83
CA ASP A 43 -14.53 -1.81 -16.20
C ASP A 43 -15.80 -1.67 -15.34
N GLY A 44 -16.02 -0.46 -14.80
CA GLY A 44 -17.16 -0.15 -13.94
C GLY A 44 -16.97 -0.43 -12.46
N ASP A 45 -15.87 -1.10 -12.06
CA ASP A 45 -15.56 -1.33 -10.65
C ASP A 45 -15.37 -0.01 -9.87
N VAL A 46 -15.68 -0.08 -8.58
CA VAL A 46 -15.52 1.04 -7.63
C VAL A 46 -14.26 0.81 -6.80
N VAL A 47 -13.37 1.80 -6.80
CA VAL A 47 -12.15 1.84 -6.01
C VAL A 47 -12.31 2.84 -4.88
N ILE A 48 -12.33 2.36 -3.64
CA ILE A 48 -12.28 3.21 -2.45
C ILE A 48 -10.81 3.34 -2.05
N TYR A 49 -10.30 4.57 -1.98
CA TYR A 49 -8.93 4.85 -1.59
C TYR A 49 -8.92 5.69 -0.29
N ALA A 50 -8.57 5.05 0.83
CA ALA A 50 -8.35 5.71 2.12
C ALA A 50 -6.89 6.17 2.27
N GLY A 51 -6.67 7.41 2.72
CA GLY A 51 -5.32 7.99 2.81
C GLY A 51 -4.79 8.43 1.44
N ALA A 52 -5.64 9.05 0.62
CA ALA A 52 -5.36 9.32 -0.78
C ALA A 52 -4.70 10.69 -1.06
N ALA A 53 -4.69 11.63 -0.10
CA ALA A 53 -4.16 12.98 -0.34
C ALA A 53 -2.63 13.03 -0.19
N PRO A 54 -1.93 13.98 -0.88
CA PRO A 54 -2.48 14.95 -1.82
C PRO A 54 -2.82 14.35 -3.21
N GLY A 55 -2.49 13.08 -3.45
CA GLY A 55 -2.98 12.33 -4.61
C GLY A 55 -2.57 12.87 -5.98
N SER A 56 -1.44 13.56 -6.11
CA SER A 56 -1.08 14.21 -7.39
C SER A 56 -0.91 13.21 -8.54
N HIS A 57 -0.41 12.00 -8.26
CA HIS A 57 -0.31 10.93 -9.26
C HIS A 57 -1.68 10.31 -9.62
N LEU A 58 -2.68 10.43 -8.73
CA LEU A 58 -4.01 9.86 -8.94
C LEU A 58 -4.76 10.54 -10.09
N VAL A 59 -4.38 11.78 -10.47
CA VAL A 59 -4.93 12.46 -11.65
C VAL A 59 -4.65 11.62 -12.89
N TYR A 60 -3.38 11.27 -13.12
CA TYR A 60 -2.97 10.45 -14.25
C TYR A 60 -3.53 9.02 -14.16
N LEU A 61 -3.51 8.42 -12.96
CA LEU A 61 -4.03 7.08 -12.73
C LEU A 61 -5.52 6.98 -13.09
N ALA A 62 -6.35 7.87 -12.56
CA ALA A 62 -7.80 7.82 -12.72
C ALA A 62 -8.27 8.33 -14.08
N GLU A 63 -7.67 9.40 -14.60
CA GLU A 63 -8.11 10.04 -15.84
C GLU A 63 -7.58 9.36 -17.10
N VAL A 64 -6.31 8.90 -17.08
CA VAL A 64 -5.62 8.40 -18.27
C VAL A 64 -5.56 6.87 -18.30
N LEU A 65 -5.11 6.25 -17.21
CA LEU A 65 -4.86 4.80 -17.19
C LEU A 65 -6.11 3.97 -16.94
N PHE A 66 -6.97 4.41 -16.01
CA PHE A 66 -8.16 3.68 -15.59
C PHE A 66 -9.45 4.52 -15.70
N PRO A 67 -9.75 5.08 -16.89
CA PRO A 67 -10.87 6.01 -17.10
C PRO A 67 -12.26 5.36 -16.94
N ASN A 68 -12.33 4.03 -16.86
CA ASN A 68 -13.56 3.24 -16.73
C ASN A 68 -13.83 2.79 -15.28
N LEU A 69 -12.89 3.01 -14.36
CA LEU A 69 -13.11 2.78 -12.93
C LEU A 69 -13.74 4.01 -12.28
N LYS A 70 -14.45 3.81 -11.17
CA LYS A 70 -14.97 4.91 -10.34
C LYS A 70 -14.17 4.99 -9.05
N PHE A 71 -13.57 6.14 -8.77
CA PHE A 71 -12.74 6.36 -7.59
C PHE A 71 -13.49 7.15 -6.52
N MET A 72 -13.46 6.68 -5.28
CA MET A 72 -13.81 7.48 -4.09
C MET A 72 -12.55 7.68 -3.27
N LEU A 73 -12.03 8.91 -3.29
CA LEU A 73 -10.79 9.28 -2.60
C LEU A 73 -11.14 9.91 -1.25
N VAL A 74 -10.59 9.36 -0.17
CA VAL A 74 -10.91 9.77 1.19
C VAL A 74 -9.63 10.11 1.95
N ASP A 75 -9.53 11.35 2.41
CA ASP A 75 -8.43 11.84 3.22
C ASP A 75 -8.80 13.15 3.92
N PRO A 76 -8.41 13.40 5.19
CA PRO A 76 -8.64 14.69 5.84
C PRO A 76 -7.80 15.84 5.25
N ASN A 77 -6.70 15.55 4.55
CA ASN A 77 -5.83 16.56 3.98
C ASN A 77 -6.36 17.07 2.64
N LYS A 78 -5.84 18.22 2.22
CA LYS A 78 -6.19 18.82 0.92
C LYS A 78 -5.67 17.98 -0.24
N PHE A 79 -6.54 17.74 -1.21
CA PHE A 79 -6.21 17.08 -2.47
C PHE A 79 -5.58 18.02 -3.48
N ASN A 80 -4.87 17.45 -4.46
CA ASN A 80 -4.49 18.17 -5.66
C ASN A 80 -5.76 18.73 -6.34
N LYS A 81 -5.76 20.03 -6.66
CA LYS A 81 -6.88 20.75 -7.28
C LYS A 81 -7.37 20.11 -8.60
N ASP A 82 -6.49 19.44 -9.33
CA ASP A 82 -6.82 18.86 -10.63
C ASP A 82 -7.74 17.63 -10.45
N LEU A 83 -7.68 16.94 -9.29
CA LEU A 83 -8.55 15.80 -8.99
C LEU A 83 -10.04 16.15 -8.93
N TYR A 84 -10.39 17.39 -8.56
CA TYR A 84 -11.78 17.85 -8.52
C TYR A 84 -12.40 18.00 -9.92
N HIS A 85 -11.57 17.94 -10.96
CA HIS A 85 -12.00 18.03 -12.35
C HIS A 85 -11.99 16.66 -13.06
N VAL A 86 -11.52 15.60 -12.40
CA VAL A 86 -11.48 14.25 -12.97
C VAL A 86 -12.87 13.61 -12.90
N ARG A 87 -13.43 13.29 -14.07
CA ARG A 87 -14.84 12.87 -14.24
C ARG A 87 -15.27 11.65 -13.41
N ASN A 88 -14.34 10.75 -13.14
CA ASN A 88 -14.58 9.45 -12.49
C ASN A 88 -14.03 9.42 -11.06
N VAL A 89 -13.81 10.59 -10.46
CA VAL A 89 -13.31 10.76 -9.09
C VAL A 89 -14.36 11.50 -8.24
N THR A 90 -14.65 10.94 -7.08
CA THR A 90 -15.38 11.60 -5.98
C THR A 90 -14.40 11.80 -4.83
N ILE A 91 -14.34 13.00 -4.28
CA ILE A 91 -13.46 13.35 -3.16
C ILE A 91 -14.28 13.51 -1.88
N MET A 92 -13.77 12.95 -0.78
CA MET A 92 -14.29 13.15 0.56
C MET A 92 -13.16 13.61 1.49
N GLU A 93 -13.21 14.88 1.89
CA GLU A 93 -12.21 15.50 2.77
C GLU A 93 -12.47 15.17 4.25
N SER A 94 -12.35 13.89 4.60
CA SER A 94 -12.56 13.39 5.96
C SER A 94 -11.63 12.23 6.28
N TYR A 95 -11.55 11.87 7.55
CA TYR A 95 -11.03 10.57 7.93
C TYR A 95 -11.92 9.46 7.36
N PHE A 96 -11.33 8.35 6.95
CA PHE A 96 -12.06 7.12 6.66
C PHE A 96 -12.38 6.44 7.99
N THR A 97 -13.66 6.18 8.27
CA THR A 97 -14.13 5.62 9.55
C THR A 97 -14.97 4.37 9.33
N ASP A 98 -15.25 3.65 10.41
CA ASP A 98 -16.12 2.48 10.37
C ASP A 98 -17.54 2.84 9.91
N GLU A 99 -18.05 4.02 10.26
CA GLU A 99 -19.35 4.51 9.80
C GLU A 99 -19.38 4.67 8.27
N ILE A 100 -18.34 5.30 7.70
CA ILE A 100 -18.17 5.43 6.25
C ILE A 100 -18.11 4.06 5.59
N ALA A 101 -17.31 3.13 6.15
CA ALA A 101 -17.21 1.77 5.63
C ALA A 101 -18.57 1.04 5.64
N MET A 102 -19.35 1.21 6.72
CA MET A 102 -20.70 0.63 6.84
C MET A 102 -21.68 1.26 5.85
N GLU A 103 -21.61 2.57 5.61
CA GLU A 103 -22.43 3.26 4.61
C GLU A 103 -22.13 2.76 3.19
N ILE A 104 -20.86 2.65 2.82
CA ILE A 104 -20.42 2.09 1.53
C ILE A 104 -20.96 0.66 1.36
N LYS A 105 -20.84 -0.18 2.41
CA LYS A 105 -21.38 -1.55 2.39
C LYS A 105 -22.89 -1.57 2.14
N LYS A 106 -23.65 -0.66 2.78
CA LYS A 106 -25.11 -0.56 2.59
C LYS A 106 -25.47 -0.18 1.16
N ILE A 107 -24.80 0.82 0.58
CA ILE A 107 -25.03 1.28 -0.79
C ILE A 107 -24.73 0.15 -1.79
N ARG A 108 -23.59 -0.52 -1.63
CA ARG A 108 -23.18 -1.66 -2.48
C ARG A 108 -24.22 -2.79 -2.49
N ASN A 109 -24.81 -3.11 -1.34
CA ASN A 109 -25.82 -4.17 -1.25
C ASN A 109 -27.13 -3.81 -2.00
N ILE A 110 -27.41 -2.52 -2.21
CA ILE A 110 -28.57 -2.03 -2.96
C ILE A 110 -28.24 -2.04 -4.46
N GLU A 111 -27.07 -1.54 -4.82
CA GLU A 111 -26.56 -1.48 -6.20
C GLU A 111 -25.94 -2.83 -6.60
N SER A 112 -26.79 -3.83 -6.82
CA SER A 112 -26.40 -5.16 -7.31
C SER A 112 -25.74 -5.04 -8.70
N GLY A 113 -24.43 -4.78 -8.76
CA GLY A 113 -23.72 -4.65 -10.04
C GLY A 113 -22.24 -4.27 -10.02
N ASN A 114 -21.72 -3.58 -9.00
CA ASN A 114 -20.31 -3.12 -9.01
C ASN A 114 -19.44 -3.88 -8.02
N ASN A 115 -18.30 -4.41 -8.47
CA ASN A 115 -17.33 -5.01 -7.56
C ASN A 115 -16.47 -3.92 -6.92
N LEU A 116 -16.21 -4.11 -5.63
CA LEU A 116 -15.50 -3.16 -4.79
C LEU A 116 -14.03 -3.56 -4.70
N LEU A 117 -13.13 -2.63 -5.01
CA LEU A 117 -11.73 -2.70 -4.64
C LEU A 117 -11.45 -1.69 -3.53
N PHE A 118 -10.52 -2.03 -2.63
CA PHE A 118 -10.12 -1.17 -1.53
C PHE A 118 -8.62 -0.91 -1.53
N ILE A 119 -8.21 0.35 -1.50
CA ILE A 119 -6.81 0.75 -1.34
C ILE A 119 -6.70 1.56 -0.05
N SER A 120 -5.69 1.27 0.76
CA SER A 120 -5.39 2.06 1.96
C SER A 120 -3.91 2.42 2.04
N ASP A 121 -3.60 3.71 2.12
CA ASP A 121 -2.26 4.23 2.46
C ASP A 121 -2.32 5.19 3.67
N ILE A 122 -3.23 4.92 4.61
CA ILE A 122 -3.33 5.69 5.86
C ILE A 122 -2.00 5.69 6.63
N ARG A 123 -1.79 6.78 7.37
CA ARG A 123 -0.65 6.96 8.27
C ARG A 123 -1.10 7.79 9.45
N THR A 124 -1.21 7.18 10.62
CA THR A 124 -1.45 7.92 11.87
C THR A 124 -0.14 8.37 12.52
N ALA A 125 0.98 7.71 12.20
CA ALA A 125 2.29 8.06 12.74
C ALA A 125 2.88 9.32 12.10
N ASP A 126 3.40 10.24 12.93
CA ASP A 126 4.27 11.33 12.50
C ASP A 126 5.62 11.26 13.23
N PRO A 127 6.66 10.71 12.58
CA PRO A 127 8.00 10.55 13.17
C PRO A 127 8.70 11.86 13.53
N LEU A 128 8.21 13.02 13.08
CA LEU A 128 8.81 14.32 13.41
C LEU A 128 8.38 14.83 14.78
N VAL A 129 7.24 14.35 15.29
CA VAL A 129 6.63 14.82 16.55
C VAL A 129 6.41 13.71 17.56
N MET A 130 6.43 12.44 17.12
CA MET A 130 6.24 11.27 17.98
C MET A 130 7.57 10.63 18.35
N ASP A 131 7.65 10.13 19.58
CA ASP A 131 8.77 9.29 20.00
C ASP A 131 8.71 7.89 19.30
N PRO A 132 9.80 7.10 19.36
CA PRO A 132 9.84 5.80 18.71
C PRO A 132 8.75 4.83 19.19
N GLU A 133 8.39 4.83 20.48
CA GLU A 133 7.38 3.90 21.02
C GLU A 133 5.98 4.26 20.50
N GLN A 134 5.65 5.56 20.49
CA GLN A 134 4.41 6.08 19.92
C GLN A 134 4.28 5.74 18.43
N ASN A 135 5.36 5.89 17.66
CA ASN A 135 5.40 5.56 16.24
C ASN A 135 5.08 4.07 15.98
N GLU A 136 5.68 3.17 16.76
CA GLU A 136 5.44 1.73 16.64
C GLU A 136 4.00 1.34 17.06
N LYS A 137 3.43 2.05 18.04
CA LYS A 137 2.03 1.89 18.42
C LYS A 137 1.09 2.31 17.28
N CYS A 138 1.34 3.46 16.64
CA CYS A 138 0.56 3.93 15.50
C CYS A 138 0.57 2.95 14.32
N ILE A 139 1.70 2.27 14.06
CA ILE A 139 1.75 1.21 13.03
C ILE A 139 0.75 0.09 13.35
N THR A 140 0.67 -0.32 14.61
CA THR A 140 -0.26 -1.39 15.04
C THR A 140 -1.72 -0.92 14.97
N GLU A 141 -1.98 0.34 15.31
CA GLU A 141 -3.30 0.98 15.20
C GLU A 141 -3.75 1.07 13.73
N ASP A 142 -2.87 1.49 12.82
CA ASP A 142 -3.13 1.55 11.37
C ASP A 142 -3.48 0.15 10.81
N LEU A 143 -2.70 -0.88 11.16
CA LEU A 143 -2.99 -2.26 10.77
C LEU A 143 -4.38 -2.70 11.27
N THR A 144 -4.72 -2.36 12.51
CA THR A 144 -6.00 -2.71 13.14
C THR A 144 -7.18 -2.04 12.42
N LEU A 145 -7.07 -0.74 12.12
CA LEU A 145 -8.08 0.00 11.35
C LEU A 145 -8.29 -0.61 9.97
N GLN A 146 -7.19 -0.83 9.23
CA GLN A 146 -7.23 -1.45 7.91
C GLN A 146 -7.91 -2.83 7.95
N LYS A 147 -7.63 -3.64 8.97
CA LYS A 147 -8.25 -4.96 9.16
C LYS A 147 -9.76 -4.85 9.37
N GLY A 148 -10.19 -3.97 10.27
CA GLY A 148 -11.60 -3.73 10.55
C GLY A 148 -12.37 -3.28 9.30
N TRP A 149 -11.77 -2.38 8.51
CA TRP A 149 -12.39 -1.94 7.25
C TRP A 149 -12.51 -3.05 6.23
N LEU A 150 -11.56 -3.98 6.13
CA LEU A 150 -11.71 -5.16 5.27
C LEU A 150 -12.89 -6.04 5.71
N GLU A 151 -13.04 -6.28 7.01
CA GLU A 151 -14.13 -7.07 7.59
C GLU A 151 -15.51 -6.40 7.39
N ILE A 152 -15.55 -5.06 7.40
CA ILE A 152 -16.76 -4.29 7.10
C ILE A 152 -17.04 -4.33 5.60
N LEU A 153 -16.10 -3.89 4.76
CA LEU A 153 -16.32 -3.66 3.33
C LEU A 153 -16.45 -4.95 2.51
N LEU A 154 -15.74 -6.02 2.91
CA LEU A 154 -15.57 -7.26 2.13
C LEU A 154 -15.28 -6.98 0.64
N PRO A 155 -14.24 -6.21 0.31
CA PRO A 155 -13.89 -5.92 -1.08
C PRO A 155 -13.44 -7.18 -1.79
N ARG A 156 -13.61 -7.24 -3.12
CA ARG A 156 -13.15 -8.37 -3.95
C ARG A 156 -11.64 -8.54 -3.81
N PHE A 157 -10.92 -7.43 -3.90
CA PHE A 157 -9.49 -7.32 -3.64
C PHE A 157 -9.20 -6.04 -2.87
N SER A 158 -8.16 -6.08 -2.05
CA SER A 158 -7.66 -4.94 -1.34
C SER A 158 -6.15 -4.83 -1.44
N MET A 159 -5.63 -3.61 -1.49
CA MET A 159 -4.20 -3.32 -1.41
C MET A 159 -3.93 -2.38 -0.25
N LEU A 160 -3.22 -2.89 0.74
CA LEU A 160 -2.96 -2.22 1.99
C LEU A 160 -1.50 -1.77 2.07
N LYS A 161 -1.25 -0.54 2.50
CA LYS A 161 0.04 -0.18 3.08
C LYS A 161 0.34 -1.16 4.21
N PHE A 162 1.47 -1.84 4.12
CA PHE A 162 1.82 -2.88 5.07
C PHE A 162 3.26 -2.68 5.54
N ARG A 163 3.40 -2.42 6.83
CA ARG A 163 4.68 -2.33 7.52
C ARG A 163 4.46 -2.92 8.91
N LEU A 164 5.42 -3.72 9.37
CA LEU A 164 5.43 -4.24 10.73
C LEU A 164 6.30 -3.39 11.65
N PRO A 165 6.06 -3.46 12.97
CA PRO A 165 6.94 -2.86 13.95
C PRO A 165 8.39 -3.34 13.81
N PHE A 166 9.36 -2.52 14.23
CA PHE A 166 10.78 -2.90 14.31
C PHE A 166 11.13 -3.66 15.59
N THR A 167 10.19 -3.76 16.53
CA THR A 167 10.37 -4.47 17.81
C THR A 167 10.14 -5.97 17.67
N GLU A 168 10.78 -6.76 18.54
CA GLU A 168 10.50 -8.19 18.67
C GLU A 168 9.01 -8.45 18.90
N GLY A 169 8.46 -9.40 18.17
CA GLY A 169 7.05 -9.75 18.27
C GLY A 169 6.51 -10.34 16.98
N LYS A 170 5.24 -10.72 17.05
CA LYS A 170 4.49 -11.22 15.90
C LYS A 170 3.15 -10.51 15.82
N ILE A 171 2.71 -10.25 14.59
CA ILE A 171 1.40 -9.68 14.31
C ILE A 171 0.54 -10.71 13.60
N LYS A 172 -0.63 -11.03 14.15
CA LYS A 172 -1.62 -11.88 13.50
C LYS A 172 -2.46 -11.05 12.53
N TYR A 173 -2.29 -11.29 11.23
CA TYR A 173 -2.94 -10.52 10.17
C TYR A 173 -3.43 -11.43 9.04
N PHE A 174 -4.27 -10.90 8.15
CA PHE A 174 -4.73 -11.64 6.97
C PHE A 174 -3.55 -12.12 6.13
N ARG A 175 -3.69 -13.34 5.59
CA ARG A 175 -2.81 -13.85 4.55
C ARG A 175 -3.04 -13.04 3.26
N GLY A 176 -1.97 -12.73 2.55
CA GLY A 176 -2.06 -12.02 1.27
C GLY A 176 -0.75 -12.07 0.51
N ASP A 177 -0.77 -11.51 -0.69
CA ASP A 177 0.40 -11.36 -1.54
C ASP A 177 1.13 -10.06 -1.23
N ILE A 178 2.44 -10.15 -1.01
CA ILE A 178 3.26 -8.97 -0.72
C ILE A 178 3.88 -8.47 -2.01
N TYR A 179 3.47 -7.26 -2.40
CA TYR A 179 4.11 -6.48 -3.45
C TYR A 179 5.30 -5.72 -2.86
N LEU A 180 6.47 -6.02 -3.42
CA LEU A 180 7.74 -5.52 -2.92
C LEU A 180 7.91 -4.02 -3.22
N PRO A 181 8.66 -3.26 -2.40
CA PRO A 181 8.78 -1.82 -2.55
C PRO A 181 9.80 -1.45 -3.63
N VAL A 182 9.49 -1.78 -4.88
CA VAL A 182 10.30 -1.36 -6.04
C VAL A 182 10.37 0.17 -6.04
N TRP A 183 11.57 0.75 -6.15
CA TRP A 183 11.85 2.20 -5.98
C TRP A 183 11.69 2.76 -4.54
N GLY A 184 11.48 1.89 -3.55
CA GLY A 184 11.52 2.22 -2.14
C GLY A 184 12.93 2.58 -1.64
N ARG A 185 13.01 3.21 -0.46
CA ARG A 185 14.28 3.46 0.26
C ARG A 185 14.95 2.13 0.58
N LYS A 186 16.29 2.09 0.66
CA LYS A 186 17.04 0.84 0.94
C LYS A 186 16.73 0.19 2.29
N TRP A 187 16.21 0.97 3.22
CA TRP A 187 15.84 0.51 4.57
C TRP A 187 14.33 0.53 4.78
N THR A 188 13.52 0.60 3.71
CA THR A 188 12.08 0.54 3.89
C THR A 188 11.65 -0.91 4.18
N THR A 189 10.83 -1.07 5.20
CA THR A 189 10.08 -2.30 5.46
C THR A 189 8.62 -2.18 5.03
N GLU A 190 8.25 -1.04 4.43
CA GLU A 190 6.89 -0.84 3.94
C GLU A 190 6.72 -1.46 2.57
N CYS A 191 5.75 -2.36 2.46
CA CYS A 191 5.30 -3.01 1.23
C CYS A 191 3.85 -2.63 0.93
N ARG A 192 3.26 -3.31 -0.06
CA ARG A 192 1.81 -3.40 -0.23
C ARG A 192 1.37 -4.84 -0.01
N LEU A 193 0.38 -5.06 0.85
CA LEU A 193 -0.22 -6.36 1.09
C LEU A 193 -1.54 -6.43 0.33
N VAL A 194 -1.63 -7.35 -0.62
CA VAL A 194 -2.82 -7.61 -1.42
C VAL A 194 -3.61 -8.76 -0.81
N ILE A 195 -4.88 -8.53 -0.49
CA ILE A 195 -5.76 -9.52 0.14
C ILE A 195 -7.04 -9.64 -0.69
N LYS A 196 -7.43 -10.88 -1.00
CA LYS A 196 -8.68 -11.22 -1.70
C LYS A 196 -9.83 -11.47 -0.73
N GLU A 197 -11.06 -11.33 -1.22
CA GLU A 197 -12.29 -11.46 -0.42
C GLU A 197 -12.39 -12.78 0.34
N GLU A 198 -11.98 -13.89 -0.27
CA GLU A 198 -12.06 -15.21 0.34
C GLU A 198 -11.21 -15.30 1.61
N ASP A 199 -10.00 -14.70 1.60
CA ASP A 199 -9.12 -14.70 2.77
C ASP A 199 -9.71 -13.88 3.93
N ILE A 200 -10.52 -12.85 3.62
CA ILE A 200 -11.24 -12.08 4.62
C ILE A 200 -12.43 -12.90 5.17
N LYS A 201 -13.25 -13.47 4.29
CA LYS A 201 -14.44 -14.26 4.65
C LYS A 201 -14.11 -15.50 5.47
N ASP A 202 -13.05 -16.22 5.10
CA ASP A 202 -12.61 -17.42 5.78
C ASP A 202 -11.76 -17.10 7.02
N SER A 203 -11.54 -15.82 7.32
CA SER A 203 -10.64 -15.35 8.38
C SER A 203 -9.24 -15.97 8.27
N ASN A 204 -8.73 -16.10 7.05
CA ASN A 204 -7.44 -16.71 6.75
C ASN A 204 -6.30 -15.79 7.23
N GLN A 205 -5.81 -16.05 8.44
CA GLN A 205 -4.80 -15.23 9.11
C GLN A 205 -3.55 -16.04 9.42
N ILE A 206 -2.39 -15.40 9.28
CA ILE A 206 -1.08 -15.94 9.66
C ILE A 206 -0.39 -15.03 10.67
N GLU A 207 0.62 -15.56 11.36
CA GLU A 207 1.51 -14.76 12.20
C GLU A 207 2.69 -14.25 11.37
N TYR A 208 2.81 -12.94 11.24
CA TYR A 208 3.97 -12.30 10.66
C TYR A 208 4.98 -12.00 11.77
N ASP A 209 6.21 -12.47 11.61
CA ASP A 209 7.31 -12.19 12.54
C ASP A 209 8.00 -10.86 12.17
N ASN A 210 8.00 -9.91 13.11
CA ASN A 210 8.43 -8.53 12.87
C ASN A 210 9.89 -8.45 12.41
N LEU A 211 10.79 -9.15 13.12
CA LEU A 211 12.22 -9.10 12.83
C LEU A 211 12.54 -9.82 11.53
N SER A 212 12.00 -11.04 11.36
CA SER A 212 12.15 -11.81 10.12
C SER A 212 11.71 -11.00 8.91
N TYR A 213 10.54 -10.37 8.99
CA TYR A 213 9.99 -9.52 7.93
C TYR A 213 10.94 -8.34 7.62
N SER A 214 11.44 -7.66 8.65
CA SER A 214 12.36 -6.54 8.49
C SER A 214 13.68 -6.96 7.83
N ASP A 215 14.24 -8.10 8.22
CA ASP A 215 15.50 -8.64 7.71
C ASP A 215 15.39 -9.11 6.26
N GLN A 216 14.25 -9.72 5.89
CA GLN A 216 13.97 -10.15 4.53
C GLN A 216 13.86 -8.96 3.58
N LEU A 217 13.16 -7.90 4.00
CA LEU A 217 13.07 -6.68 3.20
C LEU A 217 14.37 -5.92 3.17
N PHE A 218 15.17 -5.97 4.24
CA PHE A 218 16.49 -5.38 4.25
C PHE A 218 17.42 -6.08 3.24
N TYR A 219 17.38 -7.41 3.17
CA TYR A 219 18.09 -8.19 2.16
C TYR A 219 17.64 -7.83 0.75
N PHE A 220 16.33 -7.89 0.49
CA PHE A 220 15.77 -7.56 -0.82
C PHE A 220 16.24 -6.17 -1.27
N ASN A 221 16.17 -5.19 -0.36
CA ASN A 221 16.47 -3.81 -0.68
C ASN A 221 17.95 -3.49 -0.87
N ASN A 222 18.86 -4.26 -0.27
CA ASN A 222 20.30 -3.98 -0.32
C ASN A 222 21.09 -4.95 -1.18
N ILE A 223 20.53 -6.12 -1.50
CA ILE A 223 21.18 -7.20 -2.22
C ILE A 223 20.39 -7.51 -3.49
N THR A 224 19.19 -8.10 -3.36
CA THR A 224 18.40 -8.59 -4.50
C THR A 224 18.11 -7.53 -5.57
N ARG A 225 17.81 -6.29 -5.16
CA ARG A 225 17.56 -5.16 -6.07
C ARG A 225 18.77 -4.72 -6.90
N PHE A 226 20.00 -5.08 -6.49
CA PHE A 226 21.23 -4.67 -7.18
C PHE A 226 21.92 -5.84 -7.89
N GLU A 227 21.71 -7.08 -7.45
CA GLU A 227 22.30 -8.25 -8.10
C GLU A 227 21.62 -8.61 -9.42
N ASN A 228 20.34 -8.25 -9.58
CA ASN A 228 19.58 -8.51 -10.80
C ASN A 228 19.62 -7.29 -11.73
N ILE A 229 20.74 -7.13 -12.44
CA ILE A 229 20.84 -6.16 -13.54
C ILE A 229 20.16 -6.77 -14.76
N TYR A 230 19.04 -6.19 -15.16
CA TYR A 230 18.34 -6.61 -16.37
C TYR A 230 18.95 -5.88 -17.57
N PRO A 231 19.42 -6.60 -18.61
CA PRO A 231 19.84 -5.96 -19.84
C PRO A 231 18.66 -5.17 -20.42
N HIS A 232 18.88 -3.87 -20.67
CA HIS A 232 17.90 -3.01 -21.31
C HIS A 232 18.58 -1.93 -22.13
N ASP A 233 17.88 -1.45 -23.16
CA ASP A 233 18.39 -0.42 -24.07
C ASP A 233 18.00 1.02 -23.66
N ILE A 234 17.45 1.18 -22.45
CA ILE A 234 17.05 2.49 -21.91
C ILE A 234 18.28 3.20 -21.37
N CYS A 235 18.69 4.31 -21.99
CA CYS A 235 19.73 5.20 -21.45
C CYS A 235 19.11 6.43 -20.77
N SER A 236 19.17 6.49 -19.44
CA SER A 236 18.67 7.63 -18.66
C SER A 236 19.32 7.70 -17.28
N ASP A 237 19.63 8.92 -16.83
CA ASP A 237 20.15 9.19 -15.48
C ASP A 237 19.29 8.53 -14.40
N GLY A 238 19.91 7.68 -13.57
CA GLY A 238 19.26 7.01 -12.45
C GLY A 238 18.39 5.80 -12.80
N VAL A 239 18.29 5.44 -14.08
CA VAL A 239 17.76 4.15 -14.56
C VAL A 239 18.94 3.19 -14.79
N ASP A 240 20.04 3.73 -15.33
CA ASP A 240 21.30 3.03 -15.46
C ASP A 240 22.15 3.20 -14.19
N ASN A 241 22.41 2.09 -13.48
CA ASN A 241 23.59 2.03 -12.62
C ASN A 241 24.67 1.27 -13.39
N TRP A 242 25.43 1.99 -14.22
CA TRP A 242 26.80 1.57 -14.55
C TRP A 242 27.76 2.14 -13.52
#